data_AF-A0A396JZE5-F1
#
_entry.id   AF-A0A396JZE5-F1
#
_cell.length_a   1.000
_cell.length_b   1.000
_cell.length_c   1.000
_cell.angle_alpha   90.00
_cell.angle_beta   90.00
_cell.angle_gamma   90.00
#
_symmetry.space_group_name_H-M   'P 1'
#
loop_
_entity.id
_entity.type
_entity.pdbx_description
1 polymer ?
#
loop_
_entity_poly.entity_id
_entity_poly.type
_entity_poly.pdbx_seq_one_letter_code
_entity_poly.pdbx_strand_id
1 'polypeptide(L)'
;MMTSNSYAVVGLSFNSPKTVKIRDFVAANCDKNLVFVVGAMPHGNIDADYIDDFIPVSGYPPSADTCLYRICDALESNWKIF
;
A
#
# COMPACT_ATOMS: atom_id res chain seq x y z
N MET A 1 25.55 1.20 5.82
CA MET A 1 24.81 0.33 6.76
C MET A 1 23.35 0.75 6.69
N MET A 2 22.52 0.09 5.88
CA MET A 2 21.07 0.26 5.97
C MET A 2 20.61 -0.64 7.11
N THR A 3 20.11 -0.02 8.17
CA THR A 3 19.44 -0.72 9.26
C THR A 3 18.29 -1.51 8.65
N SER A 4 18.22 -2.80 8.95
CA SER A 4 17.07 -3.64 8.62
C SER A 4 15.85 -3.03 9.32
N ASN A 5 15.07 -2.22 8.61
CA ASN A 5 13.84 -1.67 9.19
C ASN A 5 12.90 -2.86 9.46
N SER A 6 12.39 -2.94 10.68
CA SER A 6 11.44 -3.98 11.09
C SER A 6 10.05 -3.82 10.43
N TYR A 7 9.90 -2.86 9.53
CA TYR A 7 8.67 -2.51 8.82
C TYR A 7 8.98 -2.21 7.34
N ALA A 8 8.04 -2.54 6.46
CA ALA A 8 8.11 -2.23 5.02
C ALA A 8 7.18 -1.04 4.72
N VAL A 9 7.74 0.03 4.14
CA VAL A 9 6.98 1.23 3.76
C VAL A 9 6.59 1.17 2.30
N VAL A 10 5.29 1.10 2.05
CA VAL A 10 4.71 0.87 0.72
C VAL A 10 3.89 2.08 0.30
N GLY A 11 4.30 2.75 -0.76
CA GLY A 11 3.55 3.82 -1.39
C GLY A 11 2.47 3.28 -2.33
N LEU A 12 1.32 3.94 -2.34
CA LEU A 12 0.28 3.66 -3.33
C LEU A 12 0.45 4.57 -4.55
N SER A 13 0.62 3.95 -5.72
CA SER A 13 0.76 4.68 -6.98
C SER A 13 0.00 3.98 -8.09
N PHE A 14 -0.93 4.70 -8.73
CA PHE A 14 -1.64 4.23 -9.92
C PHE A 14 -0.68 3.92 -11.08
N ASN A 15 0.41 4.67 -11.20
CA ASN A 15 1.38 4.51 -12.28
C ASN A 15 2.41 3.40 -12.01
N SER A 16 2.30 2.64 -10.91
CA SER A 16 3.22 1.54 -10.65
C SER A 16 3.06 0.45 -11.73
N PRO A 17 4.14 -0.02 -12.37
CA PRO A 17 4.09 -1.04 -13.42
C PRO A 17 3.74 -2.43 -12.86
N LYS A 18 3.72 -2.59 -11.54
CA LYS A 18 3.37 -3.84 -10.88
C LYS A 18 1.89 -4.14 -11.10
N THR A 19 1.50 -5.40 -11.21
CA THR A 19 0.08 -5.79 -11.22
C THR A 19 -0.15 -6.73 -10.03
N VAL A 20 -0.23 -6.14 -8.85
CA VAL A 20 -0.42 -6.88 -7.59
C VAL A 20 -1.77 -6.49 -7.01
N LYS A 21 -2.59 -7.48 -6.65
CA LYS A 21 -3.83 -7.23 -5.90
C LYS A 21 -3.47 -6.98 -4.45
N ILE A 22 -4.04 -5.93 -3.86
CA ILE A 22 -3.70 -5.53 -2.49
C ILE A 22 -3.97 -6.64 -1.45
N ARG A 23 -5.01 -7.45 -1.64
CA ARG A 23 -5.31 -8.61 -0.77
C ARG A 23 -4.20 -9.67 -0.83
N ASP A 24 -3.71 -9.97 -2.03
CA ASP A 24 -2.61 -10.93 -2.23
C ASP A 24 -1.30 -10.37 -1.64
N PHE A 25 -1.07 -9.07 -1.80
CA PHE A 25 0.08 -8.37 -1.21
C PHE A 25 0.09 -8.45 0.33
N VAL A 26 -1.04 -8.13 0.96
CA VAL A 26 -1.19 -8.18 2.43
C VAL A 26 -1.04 -9.61 2.93
N ALA A 27 -1.67 -10.60 2.29
CA ALA A 27 -1.55 -12.00 2.68
C ALA A 27 -0.11 -12.51 2.58
N ALA A 28 0.61 -12.14 1.53
CA ALA A 28 2.02 -12.53 1.33
C ALA A 28 3.01 -11.85 2.29
N ASN A 29 2.58 -10.79 3.01
CA ASN A 29 3.40 -10.05 3.96
C ASN A 29 2.74 -9.99 5.35
N CYS A 30 1.93 -10.99 5.69
CA CYS A 30 1.18 -11.01 6.95
C CYS A 30 2.04 -11.11 8.22
N ASP A 31 3.30 -11.51 8.06
CA ASP A 31 4.32 -11.64 9.10
C ASP A 31 5.15 -10.36 9.30
N LYS A 32 4.95 -9.32 8.47
CA LYS A 32 5.70 -8.06 8.51
C LYS A 32 4.85 -6.91 9.03
N ASN A 33 5.51 -5.95 9.66
CA ASN A 33 4.88 -4.65 9.92
C ASN A 33 4.82 -3.86 8.60
N LEU A 34 3.62 -3.52 8.15
CA LEU A 34 3.39 -2.77 6.92
C LEU A 34 3.02 -1.32 7.25
N VAL A 35 3.63 -0.37 6.54
CA VAL A 35 3.27 1.05 6.56
C VAL A 35 2.80 1.44 5.17
N PHE A 36 1.53 1.83 5.03
CA PHE A 36 0.98 2.27 3.75
C PHE A 36 1.01 3.80 3.66
N VAL A 37 1.61 4.32 2.59
CA VAL A 37 1.66 5.75 2.29
C VAL A 37 0.60 6.07 1.24
N VAL A 38 -0.37 6.91 1.62
CA VAL A 38 -1.48 7.32 0.76
C VAL A 38 -1.40 8.80 0.48
N GLY A 39 -1.42 9.18 -0.79
CA GLY A 39 -1.45 10.59 -1.19
C GLY A 39 -2.82 11.20 -0.92
N ALA A 40 -2.91 12.14 0.02
CA ALA A 40 -4.11 12.92 0.31
C ALA A 40 -4.13 14.25 -0.46
N MET A 41 -3.89 14.18 -1.78
CA MET A 41 -3.75 15.35 -2.66
C MET A 41 -4.74 15.25 -3.82
N PRO A 42 -5.30 16.37 -4.32
CA PRO A 42 -6.22 16.35 -5.47
C PRO A 42 -5.55 15.82 -6.75
N HIS A 43 -4.27 16.16 -6.95
CA HIS A 43 -3.44 15.72 -8.06
C HIS A 43 -1.99 15.61 -7.59
N GLY A 44 -1.18 14.83 -8.30
CA GLY A 44 0.24 14.63 -8.00
C GLY A 44 0.56 13.18 -7.68
N ASN A 45 1.85 12.91 -7.54
CA ASN A 45 2.37 11.61 -7.15
C ASN A 45 3.02 11.72 -5.78
N ILE A 46 3.02 10.62 -5.04
CA ILE A 46 3.84 10.50 -3.84
C ILE A 46 5.29 10.42 -4.29
N ASP A 47 6.14 11.29 -3.76
CA ASP A 47 7.57 11.31 -4.01
C ASP A 47 8.28 11.46 -2.67
N ALA A 48 8.83 10.36 -2.16
CA ALA A 48 9.41 10.31 -0.83
C ALA A 48 10.48 9.21 -0.74
N ASP A 49 11.68 9.61 -0.32
CA ASP A 49 12.88 8.75 -0.29
C ASP A 49 12.81 7.62 0.75
N TYR A 50 11.85 7.66 1.66
CA TYR A 50 11.65 6.64 2.69
C TYR A 50 10.73 5.50 2.24
N ILE A 51 10.18 5.56 1.01
CA ILE A 51 9.31 4.54 0.46
C ILE A 51 10.16 3.42 -0.14
N ASP A 52 9.96 2.20 0.35
CA ASP A 52 10.69 1.01 -0.13
C ASP A 52 10.14 0.52 -1.47
N ASP A 53 8.82 0.64 -1.68
CA ASP A 53 8.16 0.12 -2.88
C ASP A 53 6.85 0.85 -3.22
N PHE A 54 6.45 0.80 -4.49
CA PHE A 54 5.17 1.29 -4.97
C PHE A 54 4.29 0.19 -5.55
N ILE A 55 3.05 0.07 -5.07
CA ILE A 55 2.05 -0.85 -5.62
C ILE A 55 0.83 -0.09 -6.15
N PRO A 56 0.15 -0.58 -7.20
CA PRO A 56 -1.14 -0.05 -7.57
C PRO A 56 -2.24 -0.62 -6.65
N VAL A 57 -3.26 0.20 -6.41
CA VAL A 57 -4.46 -0.22 -5.66
C VAL A 57 -5.55 -0.71 -6.60
N SER A 58 -5.62 -0.15 -7.81
CA SER A 58 -6.64 -0.41 -8.82
C SER A 58 -6.10 -0.13 -10.23
N GLY A 59 -6.74 -0.70 -11.24
CA GLY A 59 -6.47 -0.41 -12.65
C GLY A 59 -6.99 0.94 -13.15
N TYR A 60 -7.48 1.79 -12.26
CA TYR A 60 -7.90 3.17 -12.50
C TYR A 60 -7.47 4.05 -11.32
N PRO A 61 -7.31 5.37 -11.47
CA PRO A 61 -6.91 6.26 -10.38
C PRO A 61 -8.02 6.33 -9.32
N PRO A 62 -7.82 5.78 -8.11
CA PRO A 62 -8.82 5.87 -7.04
C PRO A 62 -8.65 7.16 -6.23
N SER A 63 -9.69 7.55 -5.52
CA SER A 63 -9.60 8.58 -4.48
C SER A 63 -8.82 8.06 -3.25
N ALA A 64 -8.31 8.96 -2.42
CA ALA A 64 -7.56 8.59 -1.21
C ALA A 64 -8.40 7.77 -0.21
N ASP A 65 -9.69 8.09 -0.05
CA ASP A 65 -10.64 7.33 0.76
C ASP A 65 -10.85 5.91 0.23
N THR A 66 -10.93 5.75 -1.10
CA THR A 66 -11.04 4.42 -1.72
C THR A 66 -9.77 3.59 -1.51
N CYS A 67 -8.60 4.22 -1.55
CA CYS A 67 -7.33 3.57 -1.20
C CYS A 67 -7.34 3.05 0.25
N LEU A 68 -7.71 3.91 1.19
CA LEU A 68 -7.79 3.56 2.61
C LEU A 68 -8.78 2.41 2.85
N TYR A 69 -9.98 2.50 2.27
CA TYR A 69 -10.98 1.44 2.37
C TYR A 69 -10.42 0.08 1.89
N ARG A 70 -9.74 0.05 0.73
CA ARG A 70 -9.17 -1.18 0.17
C ARG A 70 -8.04 -1.75 1.00
N ILE A 71 -7.23 -0.89 1.64
CA ILE A 71 -6.19 -1.32 2.60
C ILE A 71 -6.85 -1.97 3.81
N CYS A 72 -7.81 -1.28 4.44
CA CYS A 72 -8.50 -1.78 5.64
C CYS A 72 -9.24 -3.09 5.34
N ASP A 73 -10.02 -3.15 4.26
CA ASP A 73 -10.75 -4.37 3.84
C ASP A 73 -9.80 -5.55 3.61
N ALA A 74 -8.62 -5.32 3.03
CA ALA A 74 -7.63 -6.36 2.83
C ALA A 74 -7.02 -6.85 4.15
N LEU A 75 -6.73 -5.94 5.08
CA LEU A 75 -6.19 -6.27 6.41
C LEU A 75 -7.23 -6.99 7.27
N GLU A 76 -8.47 -6.48 7.32
CA GLU A 76 -9.61 -7.09 8.02
C GLU A 76 -9.87 -8.51 7.53
N SER A 77 -9.91 -8.70 6.20
CA SER A 77 -10.05 -10.03 5.58
C SER A 77 -8.92 -10.97 5.98
N ASN A 78 -7.67 -10.48 5.98
CA ASN A 78 -6.49 -11.30 6.31
C ASN A 78 -6.42 -11.66 7.80
N TRP A 79 -6.81 -10.74 8.68
CA TRP A 79 -6.81 -10.93 10.13
C TRP A 79 -8.12 -11.51 10.68
N LYS A 80 -9.12 -11.71 9.82
CA LYS A 80 -10.46 -12.22 10.18
C LYS A 80 -11.13 -11.33 11.24
N ILE A 81 -11.04 -10.02 11.05
CA ILE A 81 -11.72 -8.99 11.86
C ILE A 81 -13.04 -8.65 11.16
N PHE A 82 -14.13 -8.55 11.92
CA PHE A 82 -15.50 -8.31 11.45
C PHE A 82 -16.20 -7.24 12.29
#